data_AF-A0A7W6D1S7-F1
#
_entry.id   AF-A0A7W6D1S7-F1
#
_cell.length_a   1.000
_cell.length_b   1.000
_cell.length_c   1.000
_cell.angle_alpha   90.00
_cell.angle_beta   90.00
_cell.angle_gamma   90.00
#
_symmetry.space_group_name_H-M   'P 1'
#
loop_
_entity.id
_entity.type
_entity.pdbx_description
1 polymer ?
#
loop_
_entity_poly.entity_id
_entity_poly.type
_entity_poly.pdbx_seq_one_letter_code
_entity_poly.pdbx_strand_id
1 'polypeptide(L)'
;MLCEIEREQRDQLSPGPVACEERIARGAFAPSAGDARKARISLGIVAKRDLFGDQLSVWRLAGDPPRVRLDELAERLRREEAQRTLFAIVWALAQEIRAIRLMGEKALCVLDECDTDHNGGKHPAHAHIAISPGFRAKFQLTSESSEFQQLVRDLANLLKSASGERRFEVNRC
;
A
#
# COMPACT_ATOMS: atom_id res chain seq x y z
N MET A 1 0.61 -15.05 -11.29
CA MET A 1 -0.50 -15.92 -10.80
C MET A 1 -1.12 -15.28 -9.57
N LEU A 2 -2.45 -15.12 -9.57
CA LEU A 2 -3.21 -14.59 -8.43
C LEU A 2 -3.27 -15.62 -7.28
N CYS A 3 -3.24 -15.15 -6.03
CA CYS A 3 -3.62 -15.95 -4.86
C CYS A 3 -5.10 -16.32 -4.99
N GLU A 4 -5.55 -17.42 -4.39
CA GLU A 4 -6.97 -17.80 -4.42
C GLU A 4 -7.84 -16.66 -3.89
N ILE A 5 -7.45 -16.05 -2.77
CA ILE A 5 -8.13 -14.91 -2.16
C ILE A 5 -8.10 -13.61 -2.98
N GLU A 6 -7.25 -13.50 -4.02
CA GLU A 6 -7.23 -12.33 -4.91
C GLU A 6 -8.28 -12.44 -6.03
N ARG A 7 -8.83 -13.64 -6.27
CA ARG A 7 -9.78 -13.88 -7.36
C ARG A 7 -11.21 -13.49 -6.98
N GLU A 8 -11.46 -13.33 -5.69
CA GLU A 8 -12.77 -13.01 -5.15
C GLU A 8 -12.96 -11.50 -5.10
N GLN A 9 -14.08 -11.03 -5.64
CA GLN A 9 -14.58 -9.69 -5.34
C GLN A 9 -15.14 -9.73 -3.92
N ARG A 10 -14.50 -9.04 -2.97
CA ARG A 10 -14.95 -9.03 -1.58
C ARG A 10 -16.08 -8.03 -1.32
N ASP A 11 -16.20 -7.02 -2.19
CA ASP A 11 -17.20 -5.95 -2.05
C ASP A 11 -17.96 -5.73 -3.37
N GLN A 12 -19.29 -5.65 -3.34
CA GLN A 12 -20.13 -5.40 -4.51
C GLN A 12 -19.87 -4.03 -5.16
N LEU A 13 -19.38 -3.05 -4.40
CA LEU A 13 -19.02 -1.71 -4.88
C LEU A 13 -17.63 -1.66 -5.51
N SER A 14 -16.85 -2.72 -5.36
CA SER A 14 -15.56 -2.87 -5.99
C SER A 14 -15.68 -3.08 -7.52
N PRO A 15 -14.67 -2.67 -8.32
CA PRO A 15 -14.55 -3.15 -9.70
C PRO A 15 -14.17 -4.64 -9.83
N GLY A 16 -13.97 -5.33 -8.72
CA GLY A 16 -13.51 -6.71 -8.69
C GLY A 16 -11.99 -6.83 -8.60
N PRO A 17 -11.46 -8.05 -8.84
CA PRO A 17 -10.06 -8.39 -8.66
C PRO A 17 -9.10 -7.36 -9.27
N VAL A 18 -8.06 -7.02 -8.52
CA VAL A 18 -7.05 -6.05 -8.96
C VAL A 18 -6.27 -6.60 -10.15
N ALA A 19 -6.34 -5.96 -11.31
CA ALA A 19 -5.62 -6.41 -12.51
C ALA A 19 -4.10 -6.22 -12.37
N CYS A 20 -3.30 -6.86 -13.23
CA CYS A 20 -1.83 -6.86 -13.11
C CYS A 20 -1.21 -5.49 -13.40
N GLU A 21 -1.81 -4.78 -14.34
CA GLU A 21 -1.44 -3.47 -14.86
C GLU A 21 -1.94 -2.31 -13.99
N GLU A 22 -2.74 -2.61 -12.96
CA GLU A 22 -3.20 -1.59 -12.03
C GLU A 22 -2.07 -1.05 -11.19
N ARG A 23 -2.06 0.26 -11.04
CA ARG A 23 -1.10 0.98 -10.21
C ARG A 23 -1.65 1.04 -8.78
N ILE A 24 -0.87 0.54 -7.84
CA ILE A 24 -1.23 0.45 -6.43
C ILE A 24 -0.42 1.49 -5.67
N ALA A 25 -1.13 2.45 -5.09
CA ALA A 25 -0.56 3.66 -4.54
C ALA A 25 -0.75 3.78 -3.04
N ARG A 26 0.18 4.48 -2.40
CA ARG A 26 0.09 4.81 -0.97
C ARG A 26 0.67 6.20 -0.71
N GLY A 27 0.08 6.89 0.26
CA GLY A 27 0.61 8.14 0.77
C GLY A 27 1.89 7.92 1.57
N ALA A 28 2.89 8.74 1.30
CA ALA A 28 4.11 8.84 2.08
C ALA A 28 4.05 10.15 2.88
N PHE A 29 3.93 10.04 4.20
CA PHE A 29 3.80 11.20 5.08
C PHE A 29 5.12 11.51 5.78
N ALA A 30 5.42 12.79 5.96
CA ALA A 30 6.54 13.24 6.77
C ALA A 30 6.36 12.81 8.24
N PRO A 31 7.46 12.58 8.97
CA PRO A 31 7.43 12.51 10.43
C PRO A 31 6.85 13.81 11.00
N SER A 32 6.20 13.74 12.16
CA SER A 32 5.68 14.90 12.89
C SER A 32 6.71 16.03 12.99
N ALA A 33 6.24 17.29 12.97
CA ALA A 33 7.03 18.52 12.77
C ALA A 33 8.28 18.71 13.67
N GLY A 34 8.42 17.95 14.75
CA GLY A 34 9.62 17.95 15.61
C GLY A 34 10.86 17.23 15.03
N ASP A 35 10.71 16.36 14.02
CA ASP A 35 11.78 15.47 13.54
C ASP A 35 12.32 15.79 12.14
N ALA A 36 11.91 16.92 11.55
CA ALA A 36 12.28 17.31 10.19
C ALA A 36 13.80 17.41 9.94
N ARG A 37 14.61 17.68 10.98
CA ARG A 37 16.08 17.77 10.87
C ARG A 37 16.82 16.42 10.94
N LYS A 38 16.18 15.34 11.40
CA LYS A 38 16.78 13.97 11.44
C LYS A 38 16.45 13.15 10.19
N ALA A 39 15.73 13.73 9.24
CA ALA A 39 15.03 12.98 8.23
C ALA A 39 15.93 12.68 7.01
N ARG A 40 16.82 11.68 7.15
CA ARG A 40 16.96 10.67 6.08
C ARG A 40 15.63 9.92 6.07
N ILE A 41 14.60 10.53 5.48
CA ILE A 41 13.19 10.26 5.74
C ILE A 41 12.91 8.77 5.50
N SER A 42 12.82 7.97 6.57
CA SER A 42 12.11 6.69 6.51
C SER A 42 10.63 7.03 6.44
N LEU A 43 10.18 7.42 5.24
CA LEU A 43 8.76 7.54 4.94
C LEU A 43 8.18 6.17 5.32
N GLY A 44 7.34 6.14 6.35
CA GLY A 44 6.68 4.94 6.87
C GLY A 44 5.62 4.44 5.90
N ILE A 45 6.01 4.24 4.64
CA ILE A 45 5.16 3.82 3.54
C ILE A 45 4.57 2.45 3.85
N VAL A 46 5.34 1.57 4.49
CA VAL A 46 4.87 0.25 4.94
C VAL A 46 4.97 0.21 6.46
N ALA A 47 3.85 0.41 7.13
CA ALA A 47 3.78 0.22 8.57
C ALA A 47 3.79 -1.28 8.88
N LYS A 48 4.74 -1.72 9.71
CA LYS A 48 4.89 -3.15 10.08
C LYS A 48 3.59 -3.72 10.66
N ARG A 49 2.93 -2.97 11.54
CA ARG A 49 1.67 -3.38 12.17
C ARG A 49 0.61 -3.69 11.13
N ASP A 50 0.42 -2.78 10.17
CA ASP A 50 -0.65 -2.88 9.17
C ASP A 50 -0.39 -4.05 8.21
N LEU A 51 0.86 -4.23 7.76
CA LEU A 51 1.21 -5.37 6.90
C LEU A 51 1.10 -6.72 7.64
N PHE A 52 1.50 -6.78 8.92
CA PHE A 52 1.40 -8.01 9.71
C PHE A 52 -0.05 -8.41 10.02
N GLY A 53 -0.93 -7.41 10.12
CA GLY A 53 -2.38 -7.57 10.27
C GLY A 53 -3.14 -7.84 8.97
N ASP A 54 -2.45 -7.99 7.83
CA ASP A 54 -3.05 -8.15 6.49
C ASP A 54 -3.93 -6.96 6.05
N GLN A 55 -3.66 -5.76 6.58
CA GLN A 55 -4.47 -4.55 6.39
C GLN A 55 -3.64 -3.38 5.87
N LEU A 56 -2.60 -3.62 5.05
CA LEU A 56 -1.87 -2.51 4.47
C LEU A 56 -2.72 -1.81 3.39
N SER A 57 -3.46 -0.79 3.81
CA SER A 57 -4.34 0.03 2.96
C SER A 57 -3.62 0.67 1.77
N VAL A 58 -4.19 0.53 0.57
CA VAL A 58 -3.64 1.08 -0.67
C VAL A 58 -4.75 1.53 -1.61
N TRP A 59 -4.37 2.30 -2.64
CA TRP A 59 -5.29 2.93 -3.58
C TRP A 59 -4.99 2.50 -5.02
N ARG A 60 -6.02 2.19 -5.79
CA ARG A 60 -5.94 1.79 -7.20
C ARG A 60 -5.95 3.04 -8.09
N LEU A 61 -4.85 3.30 -8.80
CA LEU A 61 -4.70 4.43 -9.72
C LEU A 61 -4.97 4.04 -11.19
N ALA A 62 -5.52 5.01 -11.93
CA ALA A 62 -5.60 5.16 -13.40
C ALA A 62 -6.84 4.64 -14.16
N GLY A 63 -7.61 5.56 -14.77
CA GLY A 63 -8.32 5.39 -16.06
C GLY A 63 -9.56 4.47 -16.07
N ASP A 64 -10.73 5.09 -16.27
CA ASP A 64 -12.12 4.60 -16.17
C ASP A 64 -12.51 3.89 -14.85
N PRO A 65 -13.72 4.16 -14.32
CA PRO A 65 -14.04 3.92 -12.93
C PRO A 65 -14.25 2.45 -12.58
N PRO A 66 -14.10 2.15 -11.28
CA PRO A 66 -13.69 3.04 -10.21
C PRO A 66 -12.19 2.92 -9.90
N ARG A 67 -11.43 3.93 -10.32
CA ARG A 67 -10.03 4.14 -9.97
C ARG A 67 -9.83 5.62 -9.66
N VAL A 68 -8.97 5.94 -8.69
CA VAL A 68 -8.81 7.32 -8.22
C VAL A 68 -7.76 8.06 -9.04
N ARG A 69 -8.00 9.34 -9.33
CA ARG A 69 -6.98 10.22 -9.94
C ARG A 69 -5.94 10.60 -8.89
N LEU A 70 -4.69 10.83 -9.31
CA LEU A 70 -3.61 11.20 -8.40
C LEU A 70 -3.92 12.46 -7.55
N ASP A 71 -4.51 13.49 -8.16
CA ASP A 71 -4.86 14.73 -7.44
C ASP A 71 -5.97 14.48 -6.40
N GLU A 72 -6.99 13.69 -6.76
CA GLU A 72 -8.08 13.32 -5.87
C GLU A 72 -7.57 12.48 -4.68
N LEU A 73 -6.66 11.54 -4.95
CA LEU A 73 -6.01 10.77 -3.91
C LEU A 73 -5.21 11.66 -2.97
N ALA A 74 -4.48 12.65 -3.49
CA ALA A 74 -3.73 13.59 -2.67
C ALA A 74 -4.65 14.39 -1.73
N GLU A 75 -5.75 14.93 -2.25
CA GLU A 75 -6.74 15.66 -1.46
C GLU A 75 -7.42 14.77 -0.40
N ARG A 76 -7.68 13.51 -0.74
CA ARG A 76 -8.22 12.55 0.22
C ARG A 76 -7.23 12.25 1.34
N LEU A 77 -5.99 11.89 1.00
CA LEU A 77 -4.94 11.58 1.97
C LEU A 77 -4.64 12.76 2.90
N ARG A 78 -4.66 14.00 2.39
CA ARG A 78 -4.52 15.20 3.22
C ARG A 78 -5.65 15.37 4.24
N ARG A 79 -6.88 14.98 3.89
CA ARG A 79 -8.04 15.06 4.80
C ARG A 79 -8.02 13.96 5.84
N GLU A 80 -7.73 12.73 5.43
CA GLU A 80 -7.69 11.55 6.32
C GLU A 80 -6.56 11.65 7.35
N GLU A 81 -5.43 12.25 6.96
CA GLU A 81 -4.23 12.39 7.81
C GLU A 81 -3.91 13.88 8.06
N ALA A 82 -4.91 14.68 8.43
CA ALA A 82 -4.80 16.14 8.57
C ALA A 82 -3.70 16.64 9.53
N GLN A 83 -3.21 15.77 10.44
CA GLN A 83 -2.12 16.09 11.38
C GLN A 83 -0.72 15.83 10.79
N ARG A 84 -0.63 15.28 9.58
CA ARG A 84 0.64 14.86 8.95
C ARG A 84 0.78 15.49 7.57
N THR A 85 1.99 15.90 7.24
CA THR A 85 2.29 16.44 5.91
C THR A 85 2.44 15.30 4.89
N LEU A 86 1.55 15.24 3.91
CA LEU A 86 1.72 14.37 2.75
C LEU A 86 2.95 14.82 1.95
N PHE A 87 3.98 13.98 1.89
CA PHE A 87 5.26 14.27 1.23
C PHE A 87 5.26 13.78 -0.22
N ALA A 88 4.80 12.55 -0.45
CA ALA A 88 4.72 11.96 -1.78
C ALA A 88 3.56 10.99 -1.87
N ILE A 89 3.10 10.72 -3.09
CA ILE A 89 2.34 9.51 -3.41
C ILE A 89 3.29 8.61 -4.19
N VAL A 90 3.47 7.41 -3.68
CA VAL A 90 4.27 6.35 -4.30
C VAL A 90 3.34 5.28 -4.84
N TRP A 91 3.75 4.59 -5.90
CA TRP A 91 2.96 3.50 -6.46
C TRP A 91 3.84 2.49 -7.19
N ALA A 92 3.36 1.25 -7.28
CA ALA A 92 3.93 0.18 -8.11
C ALA A 92 2.82 -0.55 -8.86
N LEU A 93 3.13 -1.34 -9.88
CA LEU A 93 2.13 -2.20 -10.52
C LEU A 93 1.77 -3.37 -9.60
N ALA A 94 0.51 -3.78 -9.60
CA ALA A 94 0.05 -4.92 -8.80
C ALA A 94 0.85 -6.20 -9.13
N GLN A 95 1.24 -6.40 -10.39
CA GLN A 95 2.09 -7.53 -10.78
C GLN A 95 3.48 -7.50 -10.14
N GLU A 96 4.07 -6.33 -9.92
CA GLU A 96 5.39 -6.20 -9.29
C GLU A 96 5.32 -6.53 -7.80
N ILE A 97 4.26 -6.09 -7.12
CA ILE A 97 3.98 -6.46 -5.73
C ILE A 97 3.81 -7.98 -5.63
N ARG A 98 3.03 -8.58 -6.53
CA ARG A 98 2.83 -10.04 -6.62
C ARG A 98 4.09 -10.81 -7.01
N ALA A 99 5.10 -10.15 -7.58
CA ALA A 99 6.36 -10.75 -7.95
C ALA A 99 7.32 -10.87 -6.77
N ILE A 100 7.04 -10.22 -5.64
CA ILE A 100 7.84 -10.37 -4.42
C ILE A 100 7.78 -11.84 -3.96
N ARG A 101 8.97 -12.45 -3.87
CA ARG A 101 9.19 -13.82 -3.44
C ARG A 101 10.16 -13.81 -2.26
N LEU A 102 9.85 -14.61 -1.24
CA LEU A 102 10.78 -14.90 -0.16
C LEU A 102 10.90 -16.41 -0.04
N MET A 103 12.14 -16.91 0.08
CA MET A 103 12.40 -18.35 0.16
C MET A 103 11.77 -19.16 -0.98
N GLY A 104 11.70 -18.56 -2.18
CA GLY A 104 11.08 -19.17 -3.38
C GLY A 104 9.54 -19.09 -3.43
N GLU A 105 8.88 -18.60 -2.38
CA GLU A 105 7.42 -18.60 -2.24
C GLU A 105 6.82 -17.21 -2.47
N LYS A 106 5.59 -17.15 -3.02
CA LYS A 106 4.85 -15.90 -3.21
C LYS A 106 4.50 -15.30 -1.86
N ALA A 107 5.06 -14.14 -1.54
CA ALA A 107 4.93 -13.54 -0.21
C ALA A 107 3.75 -12.58 -0.06
N LEU A 108 3.32 -11.90 -1.14
CA LEU A 108 2.27 -10.87 -1.09
C LEU A 108 1.12 -11.13 -2.06
N CYS A 109 -0.06 -10.68 -1.66
CA CYS A 109 -1.27 -10.58 -2.47
C CYS A 109 -1.76 -9.12 -2.47
N VAL A 110 -2.45 -8.70 -3.52
CA VAL A 110 -3.17 -7.42 -3.61
C VAL A 110 -4.67 -7.74 -3.68
N LEU A 111 -5.36 -7.45 -2.58
CA LEU A 111 -6.74 -7.83 -2.34
C LEU A 111 -7.66 -6.71 -2.74
N ASP A 112 -8.75 -7.12 -3.37
CA ASP A 112 -9.84 -6.25 -3.73
C ASP A 112 -10.74 -6.01 -2.52
N GLU A 113 -10.58 -4.89 -1.83
CA GLU A 113 -11.29 -4.60 -0.59
C GLU A 113 -11.54 -3.10 -0.45
N CYS A 114 -12.82 -2.72 -0.53
CA CYS A 114 -13.23 -1.33 -0.55
C CYS A 114 -13.31 -0.67 0.83
N ASP A 115 -13.14 -1.41 1.91
CA ASP A 115 -13.20 -0.87 3.26
C ASP A 115 -11.97 -0.01 3.55
N THR A 116 -12.18 1.30 3.65
CA THR A 116 -11.20 2.23 4.22
C THR A 116 -11.17 2.02 5.73
N ASP A 117 -10.00 1.93 6.35
CA ASP A 117 -9.88 1.84 7.81
C ASP A 117 -10.15 3.20 8.51
N HIS A 118 -9.54 3.49 9.66
CA HIS A 118 -10.17 3.55 10.98
C HIS A 118 -11.27 4.60 11.25
N ASN A 119 -11.80 5.34 10.26
CA ASN A 119 -12.93 6.25 10.41
C ASN A 119 -13.86 6.37 9.18
N GLY A 120 -13.94 5.34 8.33
CA GLY A 120 -15.24 4.92 7.78
C GLY A 120 -15.78 5.63 6.53
N GLY A 121 -15.44 5.08 5.37
CA GLY A 121 -16.34 5.06 4.23
C GLY A 121 -15.80 4.20 3.10
N LYS A 122 -16.53 3.15 2.72
CA LYS A 122 -16.18 2.30 1.57
C LYS A 122 -15.78 3.14 0.36
N HIS A 123 -14.62 2.84 -0.22
CA HIS A 123 -14.17 3.47 -1.44
C HIS A 123 -13.89 2.42 -2.52
N PRO A 124 -14.58 2.49 -3.68
CA PRO A 124 -14.40 1.55 -4.79
C PRO A 124 -12.95 1.39 -5.30
N ALA A 125 -12.13 2.44 -5.18
CA ALA A 125 -10.71 2.41 -5.56
C ALA A 125 -9.77 1.93 -4.43
N HIS A 126 -10.28 1.51 -3.27
CA HIS A 126 -9.46 1.01 -2.17
C HIS A 126 -9.11 -0.47 -2.36
N ALA A 127 -7.97 -0.88 -1.82
CA ALA A 127 -7.46 -2.24 -1.85
C ALA A 127 -6.51 -2.47 -0.65
N HIS A 128 -6.11 -3.72 -0.43
CA HIS A 128 -5.12 -4.08 0.57
C HIS A 128 -3.94 -4.82 -0.04
N ILE A 129 -2.75 -4.61 0.53
CA ILE A 129 -1.64 -5.55 0.37
C ILE A 129 -1.59 -6.43 1.61
N ALA A 130 -1.65 -7.74 1.41
CA ALA A 130 -1.66 -8.74 2.47
C ALA A 130 -0.55 -9.78 2.26
N ILE A 131 -0.15 -10.44 3.34
CA ILE A 131 0.75 -11.58 3.25
C ILE A 131 -0.03 -12.75 2.64
N SER A 132 0.59 -13.44 1.69
CA SER A 132 -0.02 -14.61 1.04
C SER A 132 -0.39 -15.68 2.08
N PRO A 133 -1.63 -16.21 2.08
CA PRO A 133 -2.02 -17.26 3.03
C PRO A 133 -1.12 -18.49 2.96
N GLY A 134 -0.70 -18.88 1.75
CA GLY A 134 0.23 -19.99 1.56
C GLY A 134 1.62 -19.71 2.13
N PHE A 135 2.09 -18.46 2.05
CA PHE A 135 3.35 -18.05 2.67
C PHE A 135 3.23 -18.06 4.20
N ARG A 136 2.15 -17.48 4.73
CA ARG A 136 1.89 -17.42 6.18
C ARG A 136 1.68 -18.81 6.80
N ALA A 137 1.08 -19.75 6.08
CA ALA A 137 0.91 -21.12 6.56
C ALA A 137 2.23 -21.91 6.57
N LYS A 138 3.14 -21.65 5.63
CA LYS A 138 4.44 -22.32 5.53
C LYS A 138 5.47 -21.78 6.51
N PHE A 139 5.47 -20.47 6.73
CA PHE A 139 6.46 -19.80 7.57
C PHE A 139 5.78 -19.22 8.81
N GLN A 140 6.26 -19.58 10.00
CA GLN A 140 5.78 -19.03 11.27
C GLN A 140 6.23 -17.56 11.43
N LEU A 141 5.65 -16.68 10.63
CA LEU A 141 6.02 -15.26 10.60
C LEU A 141 5.61 -14.58 11.90
N THR A 142 6.58 -13.90 12.51
CA THR A 142 6.37 -12.94 13.59
C THR A 142 6.79 -11.56 13.12
N SER A 143 6.36 -10.50 13.81
CA SER A 143 6.77 -9.12 13.50
C SER A 143 8.30 -8.92 13.57
N GLU A 144 8.99 -9.79 14.31
CA GLU A 144 10.44 -9.76 14.51
C GLU A 144 11.21 -10.73 13.61
N SER A 145 10.52 -11.63 12.90
CA SER A 145 11.16 -12.59 11.99
C SER A 145 11.93 -11.88 10.87
N SER A 146 13.10 -12.42 10.52
CA SER A 146 13.98 -11.84 9.50
C SER A 146 13.30 -11.73 8.13
N GLU A 147 12.43 -12.69 7.84
CA GLU A 147 11.61 -12.84 6.66
C GLU A 147 10.56 -11.74 6.58
N PHE A 148 9.85 -11.46 7.69
CA PHE A 148 8.89 -10.35 7.74
C PHE A 148 9.59 -8.99 7.60
N GLN A 149 10.75 -8.81 8.25
CA GLN A 149 11.55 -7.60 8.09
C GLN A 149 12.03 -7.42 6.64
N GLN A 150 12.44 -8.51 5.99
CA GLN A 150 12.80 -8.50 4.58
C GLN A 150 11.61 -8.15 3.69
N LEU A 151 10.44 -8.73 3.96
CA LEU A 151 9.20 -8.44 3.24
C LEU A 151 8.82 -6.96 3.28
N VAL A 152 8.86 -6.35 4.47
CA VAL A 152 8.60 -4.93 4.69
C VAL A 152 9.61 -4.07 3.91
N ARG A 153 10.90 -4.44 3.94
CA ARG A 153 11.94 -3.73 3.20
C ARG A 153 11.74 -3.81 1.69
N ASP A 154 11.47 -5.00 1.16
CA ASP A 154 11.31 -5.21 -0.28
C ASP A 154 10.09 -4.49 -0.82
N LEU A 155 8.96 -4.54 -0.10
CA LEU A 155 7.76 -3.79 -0.47
C LEU A 155 8.00 -2.27 -0.41
N ALA A 156 8.65 -1.78 0.65
CA ALA A 156 8.96 -0.35 0.78
C ALA A 156 9.94 0.11 -0.31
N ASN A 157 10.92 -0.70 -0.67
CA ASN A 157 11.86 -0.40 -1.75
C ASN A 157 11.17 -0.38 -3.10
N LEU A 158 10.32 -1.37 -3.38
CA LEU A 158 9.53 -1.42 -4.61
C LEU A 158 8.66 -0.16 -4.77
N LEU A 159 7.93 0.23 -3.73
CA LEU A 159 7.09 1.43 -3.78
C LEU A 159 7.92 2.71 -3.98
N LYS A 160 9.14 2.78 -3.43
CA LYS A 160 10.04 3.93 -3.60
C LYS A 160 10.73 3.98 -4.97
N SER A 161 11.04 2.83 -5.58
CA SER A 161 11.80 2.75 -6.83
C SER A 161 10.93 2.82 -8.08
N ALA A 162 9.65 2.48 -7.97
CA ALA A 162 8.72 2.46 -9.09
C ALA A 162 8.47 3.88 -9.65
N SER A 163 8.43 3.96 -10.98
CA SER A 163 8.81 5.11 -11.82
C SER A 163 7.83 6.29 -11.88
N GLY A 164 7.07 6.57 -10.81
CA GLY A 164 6.15 7.70 -10.78
C GLY A 164 6.00 8.30 -9.39
N GLU A 165 7.10 8.73 -8.78
CA GLU A 165 7.05 9.56 -7.59
C GLU A 165 6.47 10.93 -7.96
N ARG A 166 5.29 11.27 -7.44
CA ARG A 166 4.84 12.67 -7.41
C ARG A 166 5.11 13.22 -6.01
N ARG A 167 6.13 14.07 -5.93
CA ARG A 167 6.43 14.83 -4.72
C ARG A 167 5.47 16.00 -4.61
N PHE A 168 4.99 16.24 -3.41
CA PHE A 168 4.23 17.44 -3.09
C PHE A 168 5.18 18.41 -2.40
N GLU A 169 5.21 19.66 -2.85
CA GLU A 169 5.99 20.69 -2.17
C GLU A 169 5.44 20.83 -0.75
N VAL A 170 6.33 20.69 0.23
CA VAL A 170 6.01 21.04 1.60
C VAL A 170 6.02 22.56 1.65
N ASN A 171 4.84 23.17 1.53
CA ASN A 171 4.69 24.58 1.84
C ASN A 171 5.14 24.76 3.29
N ARG A 172 6.29 25.40 3.47
CA ARG A 172 6.79 25.83 4.77
C ARG A 172 5.86 26.95 5.23
N CYS A 173 4.87 26.61 6.06
CA CYS A 173 4.21 27.59 6.91
C CYS A 173 5.18 28.07 7.98
#